data_AF-A0A7L2MM82-F1
#
_entry.id   AF-A0A7L2MM82-F1
#
_cell.length_a   1.000
_cell.length_b   1.000
_cell.length_c   1.000
_cell.angle_alpha   90.00
_cell.angle_beta   90.00
_cell.angle_gamma   90.00
#
_symmetry.space_group_name_H-M   'P 1'
#
loop_
_entity.id
_entity.type
_entity.pdbx_description
1 polymer ?
#
loop_
_entity_poly.entity_id
_entity_poly.type
_entity_poly.pdbx_seq_one_letter_code
_entity_poly.pdbx_strand_id
1 'polypeptide(L)'
;PTVAGEMSNVSSYALRMARLSAQIFGDVVRPTDSKSMKVVKLFSEQPLAKREEVYNWYPPHNTYYALMKKLRYFGLYRDEHQDFKEEMKRLKKLRGKEKPKKGEGKRALKKK
;
A
#
# COMPACT_ATOMS: atom_id res chain seq x y z
N PRO A 1 22.08 -12.05 -21.71
CA PRO A 1 22.92 -13.13 -22.26
C PRO A 1 24.23 -12.54 -22.83
N THR A 2 25.28 -12.54 -22.01
CA THR A 2 26.65 -12.22 -22.43
C THR A 2 27.51 -13.44 -22.08
N VAL A 3 28.11 -14.01 -23.10
CA VAL A 3 28.73 -15.33 -23.15
C VAL A 3 30.02 -15.35 -22.30
N ALA A 4 30.15 -16.32 -21.40
CA ALA A 4 31.25 -16.45 -20.43
C ALA A 4 32.57 -16.99 -21.04
N GLY A 5 32.80 -16.81 -22.36
CA GLY A 5 33.87 -17.46 -23.12
C GLY A 5 34.99 -16.57 -23.66
N GLU A 6 34.95 -15.23 -23.47
CA GLU A 6 35.89 -14.29 -24.13
C GLU A 6 36.77 -13.48 -23.16
N MET A 7 37.03 -13.94 -21.94
CA MET A 7 37.79 -13.14 -20.96
C MET A 7 39.32 -13.32 -21.02
N SER A 8 39.86 -14.20 -21.88
CA SER A 8 41.31 -14.45 -21.96
C SER A 8 42.09 -13.50 -22.88
N ASN A 9 41.44 -12.49 -23.48
CA ASN A 9 42.08 -11.63 -24.49
C ASN A 9 41.87 -10.11 -24.29
N VAL A 10 41.62 -9.65 -23.06
CA VAL A 10 41.47 -8.21 -22.76
C VAL A 10 42.83 -7.61 -22.36
N SER A 11 43.28 -6.59 -23.10
CA SER A 11 44.53 -5.87 -22.78
C SER A 11 44.49 -5.27 -21.38
N SER A 12 45.62 -5.28 -20.67
CA SER A 12 45.74 -4.67 -19.33
C SER A 12 45.32 -3.19 -19.32
N TYR A 13 45.50 -2.49 -20.44
CA TYR A 13 45.04 -1.11 -20.62
C TYR A 13 43.52 -1.01 -20.63
N ALA A 14 42.82 -1.92 -21.34
CA ALA A 14 41.37 -1.93 -21.40
C ALA A 14 40.74 -2.18 -20.01
N LEU A 15 41.35 -3.06 -19.20
CA LEU A 15 40.92 -3.28 -17.81
C LEU A 15 41.11 -2.02 -16.94
N ARG A 16 42.21 -1.27 -17.12
CA ARG A 16 42.43 0.01 -16.43
C ARG A 16 41.40 1.07 -16.85
N MET A 17 41.09 1.14 -18.14
CA MET A 17 40.07 2.05 -18.67
C MET A 17 38.67 1.71 -18.17
N ALA A 18 38.28 0.43 -18.13
CA ALA A 18 36.99 -0.01 -17.60
C ALA A 18 36.82 0.31 -16.10
N ARG A 19 37.89 0.16 -15.31
CA ARG A 19 37.88 0.56 -13.89
C ARG A 19 37.77 2.07 -13.72
N LEU A 20 38.51 2.83 -14.52
CA LEU A 20 38.47 4.28 -14.50
C LEU A 20 37.07 4.80 -14.87
N SER A 21 36.46 4.27 -15.93
CA SER A 21 35.10 4.66 -16.32
C SER A 21 34.08 4.32 -15.23
N ALA A 22 34.16 3.13 -14.63
CA ALA A 22 33.27 2.76 -13.52
C ALA A 22 33.42 3.71 -12.32
N GLN A 23 34.65 4.15 -12.01
CA GLN A 23 34.88 5.12 -10.94
C GLN A 23 34.35 6.52 -11.27
N ILE A 24 34.47 6.96 -12.52
CA ILE A 24 33.97 8.27 -12.98
C ILE A 24 32.44 8.30 -12.93
N PHE A 25 31.78 7.23 -13.38
CA PHE A 25 30.32 7.17 -13.47
C PHE A 25 29.63 6.63 -12.21
N GLY A 26 30.40 6.22 -11.19
CA GLY A 26 29.86 5.74 -9.91
C GLY A 26 29.37 4.29 -9.94
N ASP A 27 29.77 3.51 -10.94
CA ASP A 27 29.48 2.08 -11.05
C ASP A 27 30.42 1.24 -10.15
N VAL A 28 30.16 -0.07 -10.12
CA VAL A 28 30.92 -1.00 -9.28
C VAL A 28 32.35 -1.19 -9.81
N VAL A 29 33.34 -0.62 -9.12
CA VAL A 29 34.76 -0.66 -9.50
C VAL A 29 35.43 -2.02 -9.24
N ARG A 30 35.01 -2.71 -8.17
CA ARG A 30 35.61 -4.00 -7.78
C ARG A 30 34.94 -5.14 -8.56
N PRO A 31 35.69 -6.11 -9.08
CA PRO A 31 35.10 -7.30 -9.69
C PRO A 31 34.25 -8.00 -8.64
N THR A 32 32.93 -7.99 -8.86
CA THR A 32 31.94 -8.42 -7.88
C THR A 32 31.18 -9.61 -8.46
N ASP A 33 30.94 -10.63 -7.64
CA ASP A 33 30.17 -11.81 -8.07
C ASP A 33 28.74 -11.41 -8.47
N SER A 34 28.19 -12.15 -9.42
CA SER A 34 26.80 -12.06 -9.90
C SER A 34 25.78 -12.03 -8.78
N LYS A 35 25.97 -12.80 -7.69
CA LYS A 35 25.08 -12.80 -6.52
C LYS A 35 25.14 -11.48 -5.75
N SER A 36 26.32 -10.86 -5.67
CA SER A 36 26.54 -9.61 -4.94
C SER A 36 26.02 -8.39 -5.72
N MET A 37 26.01 -8.45 -7.05
CA MET A 37 25.36 -7.43 -7.90
C MET A 37 23.84 -7.29 -7.65
N LYS A 38 23.19 -8.31 -7.06
CA LYS A 38 21.78 -8.22 -6.63
C LYS A 38 21.55 -7.08 -5.64
N VAL A 39 22.50 -6.83 -4.74
CA VAL A 39 22.39 -5.78 -3.73
C VAL A 39 22.39 -4.41 -4.38
N VAL A 40 23.28 -4.20 -5.35
CA VAL A 40 23.32 -2.97 -6.16
C VAL A 40 21.98 -2.73 -6.83
N LYS A 41 21.41 -3.77 -7.47
CA LYS A 41 20.09 -3.68 -8.10
C LYS A 41 18.97 -3.34 -7.09
N LEU A 42 18.98 -4.00 -5.93
CA LEU A 42 17.97 -3.82 -4.89
C LEU A 42 17.93 -2.38 -4.35
N PHE A 43 19.08 -1.71 -4.25
CA PHE A 43 19.16 -0.32 -3.79
C PHE A 43 19.06 0.69 -4.93
N SER A 44 19.36 0.30 -6.17
CA SER A 44 19.13 1.15 -7.35
C SER A 44 17.65 1.32 -7.68
N GLU A 45 16.84 0.30 -7.39
CA GLU A 45 15.39 0.32 -7.64
C GLU A 45 14.61 0.69 -6.38
N GLN A 46 13.46 1.34 -6.56
CA GLN A 46 12.54 1.56 -5.45
C GLN A 46 11.94 0.22 -5.00
N PRO A 47 12.02 -0.12 -3.70
CA PRO A 47 11.47 -1.38 -3.19
C PRO A 47 9.96 -1.39 -3.38
N LEU A 48 9.42 -2.57 -3.69
CA LEU A 48 8.01 -2.76 -4.05
C LEU A 48 7.05 -2.12 -3.05
N ALA A 49 7.29 -2.30 -1.75
CA ALA A 49 6.42 -1.77 -0.69
C ALA A 49 6.36 -0.22 -0.62
N LYS A 50 7.37 0.47 -1.16
CA LYS A 50 7.40 1.95 -1.20
C LYS A 50 6.83 2.52 -2.49
N ARG A 51 6.50 1.68 -3.47
CA ARG A 51 5.88 2.14 -4.71
C ARG A 51 4.48 2.64 -4.39
N GLU A 52 4.12 3.79 -4.95
CA GLU A 52 2.84 4.44 -4.71
C GLU A 52 1.66 3.54 -5.03
N GLU A 53 1.77 2.80 -6.14
CA GLU A 53 0.80 1.79 -6.58
C GLU A 53 0.47 0.76 -5.49
N VAL A 54 1.43 0.45 -4.61
CA VAL A 54 1.29 -0.58 -3.58
C VAL A 54 0.70 -0.01 -2.30
N TYR A 55 1.27 1.06 -1.75
CA TYR A 55 0.78 1.59 -0.47
C TYR A 55 -0.49 2.44 -0.63
N ASN A 56 -0.70 3.08 -1.79
CA ASN A 56 -1.87 3.91 -2.08
C ASN A 56 -2.98 3.14 -2.82
N TRP A 57 -2.96 1.80 -2.72
CA TRP A 57 -3.92 0.94 -3.42
C TRP A 57 -5.38 1.22 -3.05
N TYR A 58 -5.66 1.44 -1.77
CA TYR A 58 -7.00 1.77 -1.30
C TYR A 58 -7.15 3.28 -1.10
N PRO A 59 -8.18 3.89 -1.67
CA PRO A 59 -8.53 5.26 -1.35
C PRO A 59 -8.76 5.44 0.15
N PRO A 60 -8.54 6.64 0.70
CA PRO A 60 -8.76 6.93 2.13
C PRO A 60 -10.26 6.99 2.47
N HIS A 61 -10.93 5.83 2.54
CA HIS A 61 -12.38 5.70 2.74
C HIS A 61 -12.91 6.45 3.96
N ASN A 62 -12.16 6.47 5.06
CA ASN A 62 -12.54 7.16 6.28
C ASN A 62 -12.69 8.67 6.07
N THR A 63 -11.83 9.26 5.22
CA THR A 63 -11.87 10.69 4.92
C THR A 63 -13.11 11.04 4.12
N TYR A 64 -13.38 10.29 3.04
CA TYR A 64 -14.59 10.47 2.22
C TYR A 64 -15.86 10.27 3.03
N TYR A 65 -15.94 9.19 3.81
CA TYR A 65 -17.10 8.92 4.64
C TYR A 65 -17.35 10.03 5.66
N ALA A 66 -16.30 10.47 6.38
CA ALA A 66 -16.42 11.54 7.36
C ALA A 66 -16.79 12.89 6.71
N LEU A 67 -16.22 13.18 5.54
CA LEU A 67 -16.51 14.39 4.76
C LEU A 67 -17.98 14.43 4.35
N MET A 68 -18.45 13.38 3.65
CA MET A 68 -19.83 13.32 3.15
C MET A 68 -20.85 13.32 4.29
N LYS A 69 -20.52 12.66 5.41
CA LYS A 69 -21.35 12.69 6.62
C LYS A 69 -21.47 14.10 7.21
N LYS A 70 -20.38 14.87 7.27
CA LYS A 70 -20.40 16.27 7.73
C LYS A 70 -21.21 17.15 6.79
N LEU A 71 -21.01 17.00 5.48
CA LEU A 71 -21.77 17.73 4.46
C LEU A 71 -23.28 17.45 4.57
N ARG A 72 -23.67 16.21 4.87
CA ARG A 72 -25.07 15.85 5.16
C ARG A 72 -25.62 16.59 6.36
N TYR A 73 -24.85 16.69 7.44
CA TYR A 73 -25.29 17.42 8.64
C TYR A 73 -25.41 18.94 8.42
N PHE A 74 -24.62 19.50 7.51
CA PHE A 74 -24.76 20.90 7.09
C PHE A 74 -25.86 21.12 6.05
N GLY A 75 -26.52 20.06 5.57
CA GLY A 75 -27.55 20.15 4.52
C GLY A 75 -26.98 20.41 3.12
N LEU A 76 -25.67 20.32 2.94
CA LEU A 76 -24.97 20.55 1.66
C LEU A 76 -24.94 19.29 0.78
N TYR A 77 -25.17 18.11 1.37
CA TYR A 77 -25.18 16.83 0.67
C TYR A 77 -26.39 16.00 1.10
N ARG A 78 -27.10 15.42 0.13
CA ARG A 78 -28.22 14.50 0.38
C ARG A 78 -27.78 13.06 0.17
N ASP A 79 -27.74 12.29 1.26
CA ASP A 79 -27.38 10.86 1.24
C ASP A 79 -28.65 9.98 1.29
N GLU A 80 -29.21 9.67 0.13
CA GLU A 80 -30.44 8.86 0.02
C GLU A 80 -30.28 7.47 0.64
N HIS A 81 -29.08 6.90 0.55
CA HIS A 81 -28.79 5.58 1.08
C HIS A 81 -28.82 5.59 2.61
N GLN A 82 -28.32 6.65 3.23
CA GLN A 82 -28.39 6.81 4.67
C GLN A 82 -29.80 7.19 5.16
N ASP A 83 -30.53 8.02 4.41
CA ASP A 83 -31.94 8.33 4.69
C ASP A 83 -32.80 7.07 4.73
N PHE A 84 -32.64 6.18 3.74
CA PHE A 84 -33.34 4.89 3.70
C PHE A 84 -33.02 4.01 4.91
N LYS A 85 -31.74 3.92 5.29
CA LYS A 85 -31.33 3.14 6.48
C LYS A 85 -31.93 3.69 7.77
N GLU A 86 -32.02 5.01 7.90
CA GLU A 86 -32.56 5.66 9.08
C GLU A 86 -34.07 5.44 9.19
N GLU A 87 -34.79 5.55 8.08
CA GLU A 87 -36.22 5.25 8.04
C GLU A 87 -36.50 3.77 8.37
N MET A 88 -35.72 2.85 7.81
CA MET A 88 -35.83 1.43 8.14
C MET A 88 -35.53 1.14 9.62
N LYS A 89 -34.60 1.88 10.24
CA LYS A 89 -34.33 1.77 11.69
C LYS A 89 -35.50 2.33 12.51
N ARG A 90 -36.10 3.45 12.10
CA ARG A 90 -37.29 4.04 12.74
C ARG A 90 -38.44 3.05 12.79
N LEU A 91 -38.77 2.43 11.65
CA LEU A 91 -39.83 1.42 11.58
C LEU A 91 -39.51 0.17 12.40
N LYS A 92 -38.24 -0.29 12.41
CA LYS A 92 -37.82 -1.42 13.26
C LYS A 92 -38.00 -1.12 14.74
N LYS A 93 -37.71 0.11 15.16
CA LYS A 93 -37.90 0.57 16.55
C LYS A 93 -39.37 0.59 16.94
N LEU A 94 -40.25 1.12 16.07
CA LEU A 94 -41.70 1.09 16.30
C LEU A 94 -42.25 -0.33 16.42
N ARG A 95 -41.68 -1.29 15.69
CA ARG A 95 -42.01 -2.72 15.80
C ARG A 95 -41.43 -3.40 17.05
N GLY A 96 -40.71 -2.67 17.91
CA GLY A 96 -40.02 -3.23 19.08
C GLY A 96 -38.81 -4.11 18.73
N LYS A 97 -38.34 -4.11 17.47
CA LYS A 97 -37.14 -4.84 17.02
C LYS A 97 -35.92 -3.92 17.00
N GLU A 98 -35.79 -3.07 18.02
CA GLU A 98 -34.61 -2.22 18.21
C GLU A 98 -33.42 -3.08 18.64
N LYS A 99 -32.20 -2.62 18.31
CA LYS A 99 -30.99 -3.28 18.78
C LYS A 99 -30.93 -3.13 20.31
N PRO A 100 -30.77 -4.23 21.08
CA PRO A 100 -30.69 -4.14 22.54
C PRO A 100 -29.48 -3.30 22.95
N LYS A 101 -29.55 -2.66 24.12
CA LYS A 101 -28.41 -1.94 24.67
C LYS A 101 -27.24 -2.92 24.87
N LYS A 102 -26.02 -2.42 24.66
CA LYS A 102 -24.81 -3.23 24.82
C LYS A 102 -24.75 -3.75 26.26
N GLY A 103 -24.72 -5.07 26.43
CA GLY A 103 -24.75 -5.73 27.75
C GLY A 103 -26.11 -6.33 28.13
N GLU A 104 -27.22 -5.78 27.64
CA GLU A 104 -28.60 -6.27 27.90
C GLU A 104 -29.06 -7.27 26.82
N GLY A 105 -28.11 -7.98 26.21
CA GLY A 105 -28.42 -8.96 25.18
C GLY A 105 -29.24 -10.13 25.74
N LYS A 106 -29.82 -10.93 24.84
CA LYS A 106 -30.61 -12.11 25.19
C LYS A 106 -29.92 -13.06 26.19
N ARG A 107 -28.59 -13.11 26.19
CA ARG A 107 -27.79 -13.91 27.13
C ARG A 107 -27.82 -13.37 28.57
N ALA A 108 -27.85 -12.05 28.75
CA ALA A 108 -27.90 -11.43 30.08
C ALA A 108 -29.29 -11.59 30.73
N LEU A 109 -30.36 -11.53 29.93
CA LEU A 109 -31.74 -11.76 30.39
C LEU A 109 -31.98 -13.20 30.88
N LYS A 110 -31.26 -14.19 30.35
CA LYS A 110 -31.37 -15.60 30.77
C LYS A 110 -30.61 -15.94 32.06
N LYS A 111 -29.76 -15.04 32.55
CA LYS A 111 -28.91 -15.26 33.73
C LYS A 111 -29.55 -14.72 35.03
N LYS A 112 -30.63 -13.95 34.91
CA LYS A 112 -31.54 -13.61 36.02
C LYS A 112 -32.55 -14.73 36.19
#